data_AF-A0A327WDG5-F1
#
_entry.id   AF-A0A327WDG5-F1
#
_cell.length_a   1.000
_cell.length_b   1.000
_cell.length_c   1.000
_cell.angle_alpha   90.00
_cell.angle_beta   90.00
_cell.angle_gamma   90.00
#
_symmetry.space_group_name_H-M   'P 1'
#
loop_
_entity.id
_entity.type
_entity.pdbx_description
1 polymer ?
#
loop_
_entity_poly.entity_id
_entity_poly.type
_entity_poly.pdbx_seq_one_letter_code
_entity_poly.pdbx_strand_id
1 'polypeptide(L)'
;MKPDFNNTPFRSLQMYQRRMSETEGLSESEIIALEQEYDVKFPLVYRQFLALLGKKDGGLFHGYCMTYPAVRRNGEGALQLLKLPDGSLHPVSQELKPGYFFFAQWQGYNYWFFDCDAPEDDPLIYVLTDDNRIDPLDQTLSESITNFVG
;
A
#
# COMPACT_ATOMS: atom_id res chain seq x y z
N MET A 1 16.32 10.76 10.04
CA MET A 1 17.44 10.40 9.11
C MET A 1 16.82 10.06 7.76
N LYS A 2 17.45 10.38 6.63
CA LYS A 2 16.92 9.98 5.30
C LYS A 2 17.41 8.57 4.95
N PRO A 3 16.61 7.71 4.29
CA PRO A 3 17.01 6.36 3.95
C PRO A 3 18.00 6.40 2.78
N ASP A 4 18.86 5.40 2.69
CA ASP A 4 19.64 5.12 1.47
C ASP A 4 18.86 4.11 0.62
N PHE A 5 18.47 4.53 -0.58
CA PHE A 5 17.69 3.69 -1.49
C PHE A 5 18.54 2.89 -2.48
N ASN A 6 19.84 3.13 -2.57
CA ASN A 6 20.67 2.60 -3.67
C ASN A 6 20.71 1.07 -3.73
N ASN A 7 20.58 0.40 -2.58
CA ASN A 7 20.57 -1.06 -2.47
C ASN A 7 19.19 -1.61 -2.09
N THR A 8 18.12 -0.92 -2.50
CA THR A 8 16.73 -1.30 -2.23
C THR A 8 15.97 -1.41 -3.54
N PRO A 9 14.83 -2.13 -3.59
CA PRO A 9 13.95 -2.11 -4.77
C PRO A 9 13.46 -0.69 -5.12
N PHE A 10 13.47 0.22 -4.16
CA PHE A 10 13.02 1.61 -4.31
C PHE A 10 14.13 2.57 -4.72
N ARG A 11 15.19 2.10 -5.41
CA ARG A 11 16.29 2.96 -5.91
C ARG A 11 15.80 4.18 -6.71
N SER A 12 14.64 4.08 -7.36
CA SER A 12 14.01 5.19 -8.09
C SER A 12 13.68 6.37 -7.18
N LEU A 13 13.41 6.14 -5.89
CA LEU A 13 13.14 7.20 -4.90
C LEU A 13 14.36 8.06 -4.58
N GLN A 14 15.57 7.61 -4.93
CA GLN A 14 16.81 8.35 -4.73
C GLN A 14 16.77 9.76 -5.35
N MET A 15 16.09 9.92 -6.50
CA MET A 15 15.96 11.23 -7.15
C MET A 15 15.12 12.24 -6.35
N TYR A 16 14.27 11.75 -5.45
CA TYR A 16 13.39 12.58 -4.61
C TYR A 16 13.94 12.82 -3.20
N GLN A 17 15.07 12.20 -2.84
CA GLN A 17 15.64 12.26 -1.48
C GLN A 17 15.88 13.71 -0.99
N ARG A 18 16.16 14.66 -1.89
CA ARG A 18 16.30 16.09 -1.55
C ARG A 18 14.99 16.73 -1.06
N ARG A 19 13.83 16.31 -1.61
CA ARG A 19 12.49 16.78 -1.25
C ARG A 19 12.01 16.22 0.08
N MET A 20 12.54 15.07 0.49
CA MET A 20 12.11 14.40 1.71
C MET A 20 12.52 15.19 2.95
N SER A 21 11.59 15.30 3.89
CA SER A 21 11.88 15.63 5.28
C SER A 21 12.40 14.38 6.01
N GLU A 22 12.27 14.33 7.34
CA GLU A 22 12.67 13.15 8.10
C GLU A 22 11.77 11.95 7.79
N THR A 23 12.39 10.82 7.50
CA THR A 23 11.70 9.53 7.32
C THR A 23 11.90 8.66 8.54
N GLU A 24 10.97 7.73 8.72
CA GLU A 24 10.99 6.76 9.81
C GLU A 24 10.27 5.49 9.33
N GLY A 25 10.94 4.36 9.43
CA GLY A 25 10.37 3.06 9.13
C GLY A 25 9.76 2.36 10.34
N LEU A 26 9.04 1.28 10.08
CA LEU A 26 8.63 0.32 11.09
C LEU A 26 9.79 -0.63 11.42
N SER A 27 9.92 -0.97 12.70
CA SER A 27 10.81 -2.05 13.13
C SER A 27 10.26 -3.41 12.70
N GLU A 28 11.14 -4.42 12.66
CA GLU A 28 10.78 -5.80 12.36
C GLU A 28 9.64 -6.30 13.25
N SER A 29 9.68 -6.02 14.55
CA SER A 29 8.60 -6.39 15.49
C SER A 29 7.28 -5.69 15.20
N GLU A 30 7.31 -4.44 14.74
CA GLU A 30 6.10 -3.71 14.34
C GLU A 30 5.51 -4.28 13.05
N ILE A 31 6.36 -4.66 12.09
CA ILE A 31 5.91 -5.31 10.85
C ILE A 31 5.28 -6.68 11.15
N ILE A 32 5.90 -7.49 12.01
CA ILE A 32 5.33 -8.78 12.46
C ILE A 32 3.99 -8.57 13.17
N ALA A 33 3.87 -7.54 14.01
CA ALA A 33 2.61 -7.24 14.69
C ALA A 33 1.50 -6.84 13.70
N LEU A 34 1.83 -6.09 12.64
CA LEU A 34 0.87 -5.78 11.58
C LEU A 34 0.47 -7.02 10.80
N GLU A 35 1.41 -7.88 10.40
CA GLU A 35 1.10 -9.17 9.76
C GLU A 35 0.13 -10.00 10.60
N GLN A 36 0.33 -10.05 11.91
CA GLN A 36 -0.58 -10.73 12.85
C GLN A 36 -1.94 -10.03 12.97
N GLU A 37 -1.98 -8.70 12.97
CA GLU A 37 -3.22 -7.92 13.03
C GLU A 37 -4.11 -8.17 11.81
N TYR A 38 -3.51 -8.29 10.62
CA TYR A 38 -4.24 -8.51 9.37
C TYR A 38 -4.39 -10.00 9.01
N ASP A 39 -3.81 -10.91 9.78
CA ASP A 39 -3.75 -12.35 9.48
C ASP A 39 -3.20 -12.66 8.08
N VAL A 40 -2.12 -11.96 7.68
CA VAL A 40 -1.45 -12.12 6.39
C VAL A 40 0.07 -12.17 6.55
N LYS A 41 0.77 -12.57 5.48
CA LYS A 41 2.21 -12.37 5.33
C LYS A 41 2.48 -11.32 4.27
N PHE A 42 3.17 -10.26 4.65
CA PHE A 42 3.47 -9.21 3.68
C PHE A 42 4.56 -9.67 2.72
N PRO A 43 4.41 -9.40 1.41
CA PRO A 43 5.49 -9.60 0.45
C PRO A 43 6.76 -8.89 0.88
N LEU A 44 7.92 -9.46 0.55
CA LEU A 44 9.22 -8.93 0.96
C LEU A 44 9.40 -7.46 0.58
N VAL A 45 8.97 -7.07 -0.63
CA VAL A 45 9.04 -5.68 -1.10
C VAL A 45 8.27 -4.73 -0.17
N TYR A 46 7.10 -5.14 0.33
CA TYR A 46 6.25 -4.29 1.15
C TYR A 46 6.82 -4.20 2.56
N ARG A 47 7.38 -5.29 3.09
CA ARG A 47 8.14 -5.26 4.34
C ARG A 47 9.32 -4.29 4.26
N GLN A 48 10.04 -4.27 3.14
CA GLN A 48 11.13 -3.32 2.90
C GLN A 48 10.61 -1.88 2.81
N PHE A 49 9.47 -1.65 2.15
CA PHE A 49 8.82 -0.34 2.13
C PHE A 49 8.49 0.13 3.55
N LEU A 50 7.85 -0.71 4.34
CA LEU A 50 7.49 -0.42 5.73
C LEU A 50 8.73 -0.12 6.57
N ALA A 51 9.80 -0.89 6.40
CA ALA A 51 11.06 -0.69 7.13
C ALA A 51 11.79 0.61 6.77
N LEU A 52 11.52 1.20 5.61
CA LEU A 52 12.15 2.45 5.16
C LEU A 52 11.27 3.67 5.45
N LEU A 53 9.95 3.57 5.19
CA LEU A 53 9.03 4.70 5.11
C LEU A 53 7.70 4.47 5.86
N GLY A 54 7.54 3.33 6.54
CA GLY A 54 6.27 2.87 7.08
C GLY A 54 5.65 3.75 8.17
N LYS A 55 6.42 4.56 8.91
CA LYS A 55 5.88 5.52 9.90
C LYS A 55 5.84 6.95 9.36
N LYS A 56 6.92 7.37 8.71
CA LYS A 56 7.06 8.69 8.10
C LYS A 56 7.77 8.53 6.77
N ASP A 57 7.13 9.01 5.72
CA ASP A 57 7.64 8.97 4.34
C ASP A 57 8.41 10.24 3.96
N GLY A 58 8.59 11.17 4.91
CA GLY A 58 9.23 12.45 4.66
C GLY A 58 8.38 13.40 3.81
N GLY A 59 7.08 13.16 3.65
CA GLY A 59 6.17 13.94 2.81
C GLY A 59 6.24 13.57 1.33
N LEU A 60 6.82 12.41 1.00
CA LEU A 60 7.04 11.98 -0.38
C LEU A 60 5.75 11.56 -1.09
N PHE A 61 4.84 10.88 -0.38
CA PHE A 61 3.60 10.37 -0.95
C PHE A 61 2.42 11.29 -0.58
N HIS A 62 2.65 12.60 -0.64
CA HIS A 62 1.62 13.58 -0.28
C HIS A 62 0.34 13.35 -1.10
N GLY A 63 -0.78 13.22 -0.40
CA GLY A 63 -2.09 12.92 -1.01
C GLY A 63 -2.48 11.44 -0.98
N TYR A 64 -1.53 10.53 -0.73
CA TYR A 64 -1.79 9.10 -0.55
C TYR A 64 -1.70 8.70 0.93
N CYS A 65 -2.57 7.80 1.39
CA CYS A 65 -2.43 7.18 2.72
C CYS A 65 -1.71 5.84 2.60
N MET A 66 -0.37 5.88 2.72
CA MET A 66 0.51 4.71 2.61
C MET A 66 1.26 4.35 3.89
N THR A 67 1.28 5.26 4.89
CA THR A 67 2.03 5.09 6.14
C THR A 67 1.13 4.65 7.29
N TYR A 68 1.71 4.00 8.29
CA TYR A 68 1.05 3.68 9.56
C TYR A 68 0.89 4.96 10.42
N PRO A 69 -0.27 5.17 11.08
CA PRO A 69 -1.42 4.28 11.15
C PRO A 69 -2.47 4.51 10.04
N ALA A 70 -2.25 5.44 9.11
CA ALA A 70 -3.25 5.80 8.10
C ALA A 70 -3.68 4.61 7.22
N VAL A 71 -2.72 3.75 6.83
CA VAL A 71 -2.96 2.55 6.02
C VAL A 71 -3.99 1.60 6.64
N ARG A 72 -4.19 1.61 7.96
CA ARG A 72 -5.15 0.72 8.64
C ARG A 72 -6.59 0.90 8.17
N ARG A 73 -6.92 2.11 7.72
CA ARG A 73 -8.28 2.44 7.28
C ARG A 73 -8.51 2.16 5.79
N ASN A 74 -7.49 1.75 5.05
CA ASN A 74 -7.61 1.58 3.61
C ASN A 74 -8.53 0.40 3.27
N GLY A 75 -8.38 -0.75 3.94
CA GLY A 75 -9.24 -1.91 3.72
C GLY A 75 -10.71 -1.63 4.07
N GLU A 76 -10.97 -1.02 5.23
CA GLU A 76 -12.32 -0.58 5.62
C GLU A 76 -12.89 0.44 4.62
N GLY A 77 -12.06 1.37 4.16
CA GLY A 77 -12.44 2.36 3.15
C GLY A 77 -12.83 1.70 1.81
N ALA A 78 -12.07 0.71 1.36
CA ALA A 78 -12.38 -0.04 0.15
C ALA A 78 -13.72 -0.78 0.27
N LEU A 79 -14.01 -1.41 1.41
CA LEU A 79 -15.32 -2.03 1.66
C LEU A 79 -16.45 -1.00 1.72
N GLN A 80 -16.19 0.17 2.28
CA GLN A 80 -17.16 1.25 2.35
C GLN A 80 -17.45 1.85 0.97
N LEU A 81 -16.45 1.93 0.09
CA LEU A 81 -16.62 2.35 -1.30
C LEU A 81 -17.60 1.41 -2.04
N LEU A 82 -17.50 0.11 -1.79
CA LEU A 82 -18.35 -0.91 -2.40
C LEU A 82 -19.75 -1.02 -1.79
N LYS A 83 -20.10 -0.21 -0.78
CA LYS A 83 -21.39 -0.31 -0.11
C LYS A 83 -22.49 0.38 -0.92
N LEU A 84 -23.56 -0.36 -1.23
CA LEU A 84 -24.74 0.11 -1.94
C LEU A 84 -25.70 0.87 -1.01
N PRO A 85 -26.66 1.66 -1.56
CA PRO A 85 -27.60 2.44 -0.75
C PRO A 85 -28.47 1.61 0.21
N ASP A 86 -28.74 0.34 -0.13
CA ASP A 86 -29.49 -0.59 0.71
C ASP A 86 -28.64 -1.27 1.80
N GLY A 87 -27.34 -0.95 1.84
CA GLY A 87 -26.37 -1.47 2.80
C GLY A 87 -25.69 -2.79 2.38
N SER A 88 -26.09 -3.39 1.26
CA SER A 88 -25.40 -4.54 0.68
C SER A 88 -24.09 -4.12 0.00
N LEU A 89 -23.25 -5.09 -0.37
CA LEU A 89 -22.00 -4.83 -1.10
C LEU A 89 -22.20 -5.01 -2.61
N HIS A 90 -21.55 -4.16 -3.40
CA HIS A 90 -21.48 -4.28 -4.85
C HIS A 90 -20.91 -5.67 -5.24
N PRO A 91 -21.38 -6.32 -6.32
CA PRO A 91 -20.94 -7.66 -6.70
C PRO A 91 -19.44 -7.86 -6.84
N VAL A 92 -18.69 -6.81 -7.24
CA VAL A 92 -17.21 -6.83 -7.31
C VAL A 92 -16.55 -7.17 -5.96
N SER A 93 -17.24 -6.93 -4.83
CA SER A 93 -16.76 -7.35 -3.50
C SER A 93 -16.51 -8.85 -3.39
N GLN A 94 -17.18 -9.67 -4.21
CA GLN A 94 -16.98 -11.12 -4.25
C GLN A 94 -15.65 -11.51 -4.89
N GLU A 95 -14.98 -10.59 -5.58
CA GLU A 95 -13.64 -10.79 -6.15
C GLU A 95 -12.52 -10.48 -5.14
N LEU A 96 -12.85 -9.81 -4.02
CA LEU A 96 -11.89 -9.54 -2.95
C LEU A 96 -11.65 -10.78 -2.10
N LYS A 97 -10.39 -11.15 -1.93
CA LYS A 97 -9.97 -12.31 -1.13
C LYS A 97 -9.44 -11.87 0.24
N PRO A 98 -9.49 -12.73 1.27
CA PRO A 98 -8.91 -12.43 2.58
C PRO A 98 -7.43 -12.03 2.55
N GLY A 99 -6.63 -12.62 1.64
CA GLY A 99 -5.22 -12.29 1.45
C GLY A 99 -4.93 -10.93 0.83
N TYR A 100 -5.95 -10.17 0.39
CA TYR A 100 -5.71 -8.87 -0.25
C TYR A 100 -5.42 -7.78 0.79
N PHE A 101 -4.34 -7.03 0.57
CA PHE A 101 -3.94 -5.94 1.45
C PHE A 101 -3.88 -4.60 0.73
N PHE A 102 -4.67 -3.63 1.22
CA PHE A 102 -4.80 -2.28 0.64
C PHE A 102 -3.74 -1.31 1.16
N PHE A 103 -2.59 -1.26 0.50
CA PHE A 103 -1.42 -0.51 0.95
C PHE A 103 -1.49 1.01 0.67
N ALA A 104 -2.35 1.46 -0.24
CA ALA A 104 -2.51 2.88 -0.55
C ALA A 104 -3.96 3.25 -0.84
N GLN A 105 -4.33 4.50 -0.55
CA GLN A 105 -5.56 5.09 -1.06
C GLN A 105 -5.37 6.56 -1.39
N TRP A 106 -6.17 7.06 -2.35
CA TRP A 106 -6.21 8.45 -2.76
C TRP A 106 -7.65 8.99 -2.66
N GLN A 107 -7.83 9.95 -1.75
CA GLN A 107 -9.09 10.67 -1.47
C GLN A 107 -10.36 9.82 -1.28
N GLY A 108 -10.23 8.54 -0.97
CA GLY A 108 -11.35 7.61 -0.80
C GLY A 108 -12.00 7.13 -2.10
N TYR A 109 -11.39 7.42 -3.26
CA TYR A 109 -11.89 7.02 -4.58
C TYR A 109 -11.11 5.86 -5.18
N ASN A 110 -9.83 5.78 -4.88
CA ASN A 110 -8.95 4.76 -5.44
C ASN A 110 -8.18 4.09 -4.31
N TYR A 111 -8.17 2.75 -4.33
CA TYR A 111 -7.51 1.93 -3.33
C TYR A 111 -6.59 0.93 -4.04
N TRP A 112 -5.29 1.01 -3.79
CA TRP A 112 -4.31 0.09 -4.37
C TRP A 112 -4.01 -1.03 -3.40
N PHE A 113 -3.95 -2.25 -3.93
CA PHE A 113 -3.74 -3.45 -3.14
C PHE A 113 -2.95 -4.51 -3.90
N PHE A 114 -2.46 -5.50 -3.18
CA PHE A 114 -1.82 -6.69 -3.73
C PHE A 114 -2.33 -7.93 -2.97
N ASP A 115 -2.07 -9.11 -3.53
CA ASP A 115 -2.38 -10.40 -2.91
C ASP A 115 -1.19 -10.84 -2.03
N CYS A 116 -1.40 -10.96 -0.73
CA CYS A 116 -0.41 -11.47 0.22
C CYS A 116 -0.21 -12.99 0.12
N ASP A 117 -1.15 -13.71 -0.49
CA ASP A 117 -1.03 -15.15 -0.73
C ASP A 117 -0.25 -15.45 -2.01
N ALA A 118 0.11 -14.42 -2.79
CA ALA A 118 0.95 -14.55 -3.97
C ALA A 118 2.37 -15.04 -3.57
N PRO A 119 2.95 -16.00 -4.29
CA PRO A 119 4.28 -16.53 -3.97
C PRO A 119 5.42 -15.55 -4.26
N GLU A 120 5.17 -14.47 -5.02
CA GLU A 120 6.18 -13.49 -5.39
C GLU A 120 6.53 -12.54 -4.24
N ASP A 121 7.83 -12.25 -4.10
CA ASP A 121 8.34 -11.26 -3.15
C ASP A 121 7.88 -9.81 -3.46
N ASP A 122 7.50 -9.56 -4.71
CA ASP A 122 6.98 -8.30 -5.24
C ASP A 122 5.80 -8.57 -6.18
N PRO A 123 4.58 -8.79 -5.63
CA PRO A 123 3.42 -9.16 -6.42
C PRO A 123 2.87 -7.98 -7.24
N LEU A 124 2.04 -8.32 -8.23
CA LEU A 124 1.32 -7.32 -9.02
C LEU A 124 0.34 -6.52 -8.15
N ILE A 125 0.22 -5.23 -8.48
CA ILE A 125 -0.73 -4.31 -7.86
C ILE A 125 -2.02 -4.26 -8.67
N TYR A 126 -3.12 -4.14 -7.94
CA TYR A 126 -4.45 -3.87 -8.46
C TYR A 126 -4.95 -2.55 -7.88
N VAL A 127 -5.90 -1.90 -8.57
CA VAL A 127 -6.63 -0.74 -8.06
C VAL A 127 -8.12 -1.03 -8.05
N LEU A 128 -8.75 -0.76 -6.91
CA LEU A 128 -10.19 -0.61 -6.79
C LEU A 128 -10.54 0.85 -7.03
N THR A 129 -11.35 1.11 -8.05
CA THR A 129 -11.78 2.45 -8.50
C THR A 129 -13.18 2.81 -8.01
N ASP A 130 -13.54 4.08 -8.11
CA ASP A 130 -14.82 4.63 -7.67
C ASP A 130 -16.02 4.25 -8.55
N ASP A 131 -15.77 3.72 -9.75
CA ASP A 131 -16.76 3.05 -10.59
C ASP A 131 -16.95 1.56 -10.23
N ASN A 132 -16.44 1.12 -9.08
CA ASN A 132 -16.55 -0.22 -8.51
C ASN A 132 -15.94 -1.32 -9.38
N ARG A 133 -14.75 -1.06 -9.94
CA ARG A 133 -13.97 -2.03 -10.71
C ARG A 133 -12.64 -2.33 -10.06
N ILE A 134 -12.16 -3.54 -10.29
CA ILE A 134 -10.79 -3.94 -9.96
C ILE A 134 -10.02 -4.03 -11.27
N ASP A 135 -9.03 -3.16 -11.44
CA ASP A 135 -8.17 -3.15 -12.60
C ASP A 135 -6.73 -3.52 -12.19
N PRO A 136 -6.04 -4.42 -12.91
CA PRO A 136 -4.62 -4.65 -12.69
C PRO A 136 -3.83 -3.41 -13.15
N LEU A 137 -2.77 -3.05 -12.42
CA LEU A 137 -1.81 -2.05 -12.89
C LEU A 137 -0.76 -2.64 -13.84
N ASP A 138 -0.67 -3.97 -13.93
CA ASP A 138 0.41 -4.71 -14.60
C ASP A 138 1.81 -4.26 -14.15
N GLN A 139 1.91 -3.77 -12.91
CA GLN A 139 3.13 -3.28 -12.28
C GLN A 139 3.19 -3.75 -10.83
N THR A 140 4.41 -3.95 -10.36
CA THR A 140 4.72 -4.28 -8.97
C THR A 140 4.96 -3.01 -8.13
N LEU A 141 5.15 -3.16 -6.81
CA LEU A 141 5.36 -1.99 -5.94
C LEU A 141 6.70 -1.33 -6.22
N SER A 142 7.76 -2.10 -6.44
CA SER A 142 9.08 -1.52 -6.71
C SER A 142 9.11 -0.74 -8.03
N GLU A 143 8.36 -1.19 -9.03
CA GLU A 143 8.25 -0.55 -10.35
C GLU A 143 7.41 0.72 -10.32
N SER A 144 6.32 0.72 -9.55
CA SER A 144 5.31 1.78 -9.59
C SER A 144 5.46 2.82 -8.47
N ILE A 145 6.38 2.64 -7.51
CA ILE A 145 6.48 3.49 -6.31
C ILE A 145 6.55 4.99 -6.61
N THR A 146 7.15 5.38 -7.75
CA THR A 146 7.27 6.80 -8.16
C THR A 146 5.96 7.41 -8.60
N ASN A 147 4.97 6.60 -9.02
CA ASN A 147 3.64 7.06 -9.41
C ASN A 147 2.86 7.62 -8.21
N PHE A 148 3.26 7.24 -7.00
CA PHE A 148 2.67 7.70 -5.74
C PHE A 148 3.34 8.98 -5.20
N VAL A 149 4.40 9.48 -5.84
CA VAL A 149 5.11 10.68 -5.36
C VAL A 149 4.30 11.94 -5.66
N GLY A 150 4.05 12.75 -4.62
CA GLY A 150 3.35 14.04 -4.65
C GLY A 150 4.27 15.23 -4.47
#